data_AF-A0A5N0HLB0-F1
#
_entry.id   AF-A0A5N0HLB0-F1
#
_cell.length_a   1.000
_cell.length_b   1.000
_cell.length_c   1.000
_cell.angle_alpha   90.00
_cell.angle_beta   90.00
_cell.angle_gamma   90.00
#
_symmetry.space_group_name_H-M   'P 1'
#
loop_
_entity.id
_entity.type
_entity.pdbx_description
1 polymer ?
#
loop_
_entity_poly.entity_id
_entity_poly.type
_entity_poly.pdbx_seq_one_letter_code
_entity_poly.pdbx_strand_id
1 'polypeptide(L)'
;MAMEITTHIEHHFDSRHKFYELKPRPEAPQMPSAILCFVCALIPLLWERAIAKPRLRYWDEHFASPAERALAMAANRRAGWPQWVDSSPRSQLTTEARGAA
;
A
#
# COMPACT_ATOMS: atom_id res chain seq x y z
N MET A 1 12.81 7.67 21.10
CA MET A 1 11.68 7.21 20.27
C MET A 1 11.03 8.41 19.58
N ALA A 2 11.60 8.95 18.50
CA ALA A 2 10.99 10.11 17.83
C ALA A 2 11.34 10.29 16.34
N MET A 3 11.99 9.31 15.69
CA MET A 3 12.52 9.49 14.31
C MET A 3 12.24 8.26 13.42
N GLU A 4 11.42 7.31 13.89
CA GLU A 4 11.49 5.90 13.45
C GLU A 4 10.45 5.49 12.39
N ILE A 5 9.59 6.39 11.89
CA ILE A 5 8.66 6.04 10.79
C ILE A 5 8.73 6.97 9.58
N THR A 6 8.87 8.28 9.76
CA THR A 6 8.76 9.23 8.64
C THR A 6 9.88 9.11 7.61
N THR A 7 11.07 8.65 8.03
CA THR A 7 12.23 8.40 7.16
C THR A 7 12.58 6.92 7.04
N HIS A 8 11.76 6.03 7.61
CA HIS A 8 12.03 4.59 7.67
C HIS A 8 12.19 3.98 6.27
N ILE A 9 11.38 4.44 5.31
CA ILE A 9 11.49 4.00 3.91
C ILE A 9 12.87 4.28 3.30
N GLU A 10 13.51 5.41 3.64
CA GLU A 10 14.81 5.77 3.09
C GLU A 10 15.93 4.86 3.62
N HIS A 11 15.83 4.47 4.89
CA HIS A 11 16.75 3.50 5.47
C HIS A 11 16.62 2.11 4.86
N HIS A 12 15.39 1.68 4.51
CA HIS A 12 15.17 0.41 3.82
C HIS A 12 15.53 0.46 2.33
N PHE A 13 15.53 1.66 1.73
CA PHE A 13 15.99 1.88 0.37
C PHE A 13 17.52 1.77 0.25
N ASP A 14 18.26 2.45 1.14
CA ASP A 14 19.70 2.25 1.30
C ASP A 14 20.11 2.37 2.77
N SER A 15 20.37 1.22 3.38
CA SER A 15 20.77 1.09 4.79
C SER A 15 22.11 1.72 5.13
N ARG A 16 22.92 2.11 4.14
CA ARG A 16 24.23 2.75 4.35
C ARG A 16 24.13 4.22 4.71
N HIS A 17 22.99 4.87 4.45
CA HIS A 17 22.81 6.27 4.78
C HIS A 17 22.94 6.50 6.28
N LYS A 18 23.66 7.56 6.64
CA LYS A 18 23.73 7.98 8.03
C LYS A 18 22.39 8.52 8.46
N PHE A 19 22.10 8.34 9.75
CA PHE A 19 20.84 8.72 10.35
C PHE A 19 20.38 10.16 10.03
N TYR A 20 21.30 11.12 10.10
CA TYR A 20 21.01 12.54 9.87
C TYR A 20 20.90 12.92 8.38
N GLU A 21 21.17 11.99 7.47
CA GLU A 21 21.07 12.18 6.01
C GLU A 21 19.75 11.63 5.45
N LEU A 22 18.98 10.90 6.27
CA LEU A 22 17.72 10.30 5.84
C LEU A 22 16.68 11.38 5.50
N LYS A 23 16.08 11.26 4.32
CA LYS A 23 15.07 12.20 3.81
C LYS A 23 13.66 11.61 3.94
N PRO A 24 12.67 12.37 4.44
CA PRO A 24 11.28 11.95 4.39
C PRO A 24 10.79 11.82 2.95
N ARG A 25 9.96 10.82 2.68
CA ARG A 25 9.31 10.62 1.37
C ARG A 25 7.80 10.75 1.50
N PRO A 26 7.24 11.98 1.46
CA PRO A 26 5.79 12.22 1.61
C PRO A 26 4.97 11.63 0.45
N GLU A 27 5.59 11.42 -0.71
CA GLU A 27 5.00 10.80 -1.90
C GLU A 27 4.78 9.29 -1.76
N ALA A 28 5.52 8.64 -0.85
CA ALA A 28 5.38 7.23 -0.58
C ALA A 28 4.14 6.93 0.29
N PRO A 29 3.65 5.68 0.35
CA PRO A 29 2.57 5.30 1.24
C PRO A 29 2.86 5.68 2.69
N GLN A 30 2.02 6.57 3.24
CA GLN A 30 2.14 7.01 4.61
C GLN A 30 1.40 6.06 5.55
N MET A 31 2.00 5.76 6.70
CA MET A 31 1.37 5.02 7.79
C MET A 31 0.98 5.97 8.93
N PRO A 32 -0.04 5.63 9.74
CA PRO A 32 -0.31 6.35 10.98
C PRO A 32 0.87 6.16 11.95
N SER A 33 0.82 6.83 13.10
CA SER A 33 1.85 6.68 14.15
C SER A 33 2.20 5.21 14.42
N ALA A 34 3.50 4.95 14.64
CA ALA A 34 4.03 3.63 15.00
C ALA A 34 3.29 3.02 16.18
N ILE A 35 3.05 3.86 17.19
CA ILE A 35 2.41 3.47 18.45
C ILE A 35 0.96 3.05 18.16
N LEU A 36 0.25 3.82 17.34
CA LEU A 36 -1.12 3.48 16.95
C LEU A 36 -1.17 2.17 16.16
N CYS A 37 -0.26 2.01 15.19
CA CYS A 37 -0.16 0.78 14.41
C CYS A 37 0.13 -0.42 15.30
N PHE A 38 1.08 -0.29 16.23
CA PHE A 38 1.44 -1.33 17.18
C PHE A 38 0.25 -1.76 18.04
N VAL A 39 -0.47 -0.80 18.63
CA VAL A 39 -1.66 -1.10 19.45
C VAL A 39 -2.76 -1.76 18.61
N CYS A 40 -3.02 -1.25 17.40
CA CYS A 40 -4.01 -1.84 16.50
C CYS A 40 -3.64 -3.27 16.06
N ALA A 41 -2.35 -3.54 15.82
CA ALA A 41 -1.85 -4.84 15.39
C ALA A 41 -2.08 -5.97 16.41
N LEU A 42 -2.23 -5.63 17.70
CA LEU A 42 -2.55 -6.61 18.75
C LEU A 42 -4.00 -7.15 18.64
N ILE A 43 -4.87 -6.49 17.88
CA ILE A 43 -6.27 -6.89 17.68
C ILE A 43 -6.50 -7.06 16.17
N PRO A 44 -6.44 -8.28 15.62
CA PRO A 44 -6.47 -8.52 14.17
C PRO A 44 -7.64 -7.84 13.44
N LEU A 45 -8.85 -7.89 14.01
CA LEU A 45 -10.04 -7.27 13.40
C LEU A 45 -9.93 -5.73 13.33
N LEU A 46 -9.29 -5.11 14.32
CA LEU A 46 -9.09 -3.67 14.35
C LEU A 46 -8.01 -3.27 13.33
N TRP A 47 -6.89 -3.97 13.33
CA TRP A 47 -5.82 -3.78 12.35
C TRP A 47 -6.34 -3.87 10.91
N GLU A 48 -7.04 -4.95 10.59
CA GLU A 48 -7.53 -5.19 9.22
C GLU A 48 -8.50 -4.10 8.77
N ARG A 49 -9.45 -3.73 9.62
CA ARG A 49 -10.52 -2.80 9.25
C ARG A 49 -10.04 -1.35 9.21
N ALA A 50 -9.25 -0.93 10.19
CA ALA A 50 -8.88 0.47 10.36
C ALA A 50 -7.58 0.83 9.60
N ILE A 51 -6.66 -0.10 9.44
CA ILE A 51 -5.32 0.18 8.91
C ILE A 51 -5.09 -0.52 7.57
N ALA A 52 -5.16 -1.85 7.53
CA ALA A 52 -4.69 -2.62 6.38
C ALA A 52 -5.60 -2.49 5.15
N LYS A 53 -6.90 -2.80 5.28
CA LYS A 53 -7.84 -2.80 4.13
C LYS A 53 -7.95 -1.44 3.43
N PRO A 54 -8.14 -0.31 4.15
CA PRO A 54 -8.24 0.99 3.48
C PRO A 54 -6.97 1.36 2.71
N ARG A 55 -5.79 1.04 3.26
CA ARG A 55 -4.50 1.36 2.65
C ARG A 55 -4.18 0.48 1.46
N LEU A 56 -4.40 -0.83 1.57
CA LEU A 56 -4.23 -1.77 0.46
C LEU A 56 -5.19 -1.44 -0.68
N ARG A 57 -6.45 -1.12 -0.36
CA ARG A 57 -7.41 -0.66 -1.35
C ARG A 57 -6.93 0.58 -2.10
N TYR A 58 -6.48 1.61 -1.36
CA TYR A 58 -5.96 2.83 -1.96
C TYR A 58 -4.75 2.53 -2.87
N TRP A 59 -3.84 1.65 -2.42
CA TRP A 59 -2.70 1.21 -3.22
C TRP A 59 -3.14 0.52 -4.53
N ASP A 60 -4.04 -0.46 -4.43
CA ASP A 60 -4.52 -1.22 -5.57
C ASP A 60 -5.22 -0.32 -6.61
N GLU A 61 -5.99 0.67 -6.14
CA GLU A 61 -6.73 1.62 -6.97
C GLU A 61 -5.82 2.64 -7.67
N HIS A 62 -4.74 3.11 -7.04
CA HIS A 62 -3.99 4.28 -7.52
C HIS A 62 -2.56 3.99 -8.02
N PHE A 63 -1.92 2.91 -7.56
CA PHE A 63 -0.50 2.66 -7.83
C PHE A 63 -0.22 1.29 -8.44
N ALA A 64 -1.00 0.27 -8.08
CA ALA A 64 -0.75 -1.09 -8.55
C ALA A 64 -0.92 -1.21 -10.08
N SER A 65 0.05 -1.86 -10.70
CA SER A 65 -0.01 -2.28 -12.10
C SER A 65 -1.15 -3.28 -12.33
N PRO A 66 -1.56 -3.51 -13.59
CA PRO A 66 -2.61 -4.47 -13.89
C PRO A 66 -2.29 -5.90 -13.42
N ALA A 67 -1.03 -6.31 -13.51
CA ALA A 67 -0.57 -7.62 -13.01
C ALA A 67 -0.65 -7.71 -11.48
N GLU A 68 -0.23 -6.66 -10.76
CA GLU A 68 -0.31 -6.60 -9.31
C GLU A 68 -1.76 -6.60 -8.81
N ARG A 69 -2.66 -5.88 -9.50
CA ARG A 69 -4.11 -5.90 -9.21
C ARG A 69 -4.69 -7.31 -9.31
N ALA A 70 -4.29 -8.09 -10.31
CA ALA A 70 -4.76 -9.47 -10.45
C ALA A 70 -4.31 -10.35 -9.26
N LEU A 71 -3.06 -10.18 -8.82
CA LEU A 71 -2.52 -10.86 -7.62
C LEU A 71 -3.24 -10.43 -6.34
N ALA A 72 -3.44 -9.13 -6.16
CA ALA A 72 -4.14 -8.55 -5.00
C ALA A 72 -5.59 -9.06 -4.92
N MET A 73 -6.31 -9.06 -6.04
CA MET A 73 -7.68 -9.58 -6.09
C MET A 73 -7.74 -11.09 -5.80
N ALA A 74 -6.78 -11.87 -6.30
CA ALA A 74 -6.67 -13.28 -5.95
C ALA A 74 -6.39 -13.51 -4.45
N ALA A 75 -5.53 -12.69 -3.84
CA ALA A 75 -5.27 -12.72 -2.40
C ALA A 75 -6.53 -12.35 -1.59
N ASN A 76 -7.24 -11.29 -2.00
CA ASN A 76 -8.50 -10.89 -1.37
C ASN A 76 -9.55 -12.02 -1.43
N ARG A 77 -9.67 -12.74 -2.55
CA ARG A 77 -10.59 -13.89 -2.66
C ARG A 77 -10.24 -14.99 -1.66
N ARG A 78 -8.95 -15.34 -1.55
CA ARG A 78 -8.49 -16.35 -0.58
C ARG A 78 -8.74 -15.92 0.87
N ALA A 79 -8.60 -14.64 1.16
CA ALA A 79 -8.80 -14.06 2.49
C ALA A 79 -10.28 -13.77 2.82
N GLY A 80 -11.21 -13.94 1.87
CA GLY A 80 -12.61 -13.54 2.03
C GLY A 80 -12.80 -12.02 2.11
N TRP A 81 -11.88 -11.24 1.55
CA TRP A 81 -11.93 -9.78 1.48
C TRP A 81 -12.68 -9.30 0.23
N PRO A 82 -13.25 -8.08 0.25
CA PRO A 82 -13.93 -7.52 -0.91
C PRO A 82 -13.02 -7.43 -2.13
N GLN A 83 -13.62 -7.63 -3.30
CA GLN A 83 -12.98 -7.34 -4.58
C GLN A 83 -13.27 -5.89 -4.91
N TRP A 84 -12.30 -5.00 -4.67
CA TRP A 84 -12.47 -3.57 -4.85
C TRP A 84 -11.87 -3.02 -6.15
N VAL A 85 -11.07 -3.82 -6.88
CA VAL A 85 -10.63 -3.48 -8.24
C VAL A 85 -11.14 -4.53 -9.22
N ASP A 86 -11.74 -4.07 -10.33
CA ASP A 86 -12.05 -4.94 -11.46
C ASP A 86 -10.75 -5.34 -12.18
N SER A 87 -10.28 -6.54 -11.86
CA SER A 87 -9.13 -7.19 -12.53
C SER A 87 -9.52 -7.87 -13.85
N SER A 88 -10.69 -7.55 -14.41
CA SER A 88 -11.16 -8.12 -15.69
C SER A 88 -10.26 -7.68 -16.85
N PRO A 89 -9.83 -8.59 -17.76
CA PRO A 89 -9.03 -8.23 -18.93
C PRO A 89 -9.67 -7.15 -19.82
N ARG A 90 -11.01 -7.02 -19.78
CA ARG A 90 -11.77 -6.05 -20.58
C ARG A 90 -11.56 -4.60 -20.15
N SER A 91 -11.22 -4.34 -18.87
CA SER A 91 -10.99 -2.96 -18.39
C SER A 91 -9.62 -2.41 -18.81
N GLN A 92 -8.68 -3.27 -19.19
CA GLN A 92 -7.33 -2.89 -19.59
C GLN A 92 -7.27 -2.44 -21.05
N LEU A 93 -8.07 -3.07 -21.93
CA LEU A 93 -8.20 -2.72 -23.34
C LEU A 93 -8.77 -1.31 -23.58
N THR A 94 -9.64 -0.82 -22.69
CA THR A 94 -10.27 0.51 -22.83
C THR A 94 -9.35 1.65 -22.41
N THR A 95 -8.38 1.40 -21.52
CA THR A 95 -7.38 2.39 -21.09
C THR A 95 -6.28 2.55 -22.13
N GLU A 96 -5.79 1.47 -22.75
CA GLU A 96 -4.78 1.55 -23.82
C GLU A 96 -5.31 2.22 -25.08
N ALA A 97 -6.57 1.96 -25.46
CA ALA A 97 -7.19 2.58 -26.63
C ALA A 97 -7.43 4.10 -26.50
N ARG A 98 -7.39 4.65 -25.28
CA ARG A 98 -7.60 6.08 -25.00
C ARG A 98 -6.32 6.91 -24.91
N GLY A 99 -5.14 6.27 -24.84
CA GLY A 99 -3.84 6.93 -24.79
C GLY A 99 -3.12 7.02 -26.15
N ALA A 100 -3.74 6.52 -27.22
CA ALA A 100 -3.14 6.41 -28.56
C ALA A 100 -3.77 7.38 -29.60
N ALA A 101 -4.40 8.47 -29.15
CA ALA A 101 -5.01 9.49 -30.01
C ALA A 101 -4.39 10.88 -29.77
#